data_AF-A0A937PTX5-F1
#
_entry.id   AF-A0A937PTX5-F1
#
_cell.length_a   1.000
_cell.length_b   1.000
_cell.length_c   1.000
_cell.angle_alpha   90.00
_cell.angle_beta   90.00
_cell.angle_gamma   90.00
#
_symmetry.space_group_name_H-M   'P 1'
#
loop_
_entity.id
_entity.type
_entity.pdbx_description
1 polymer ?
#
loop_
_entity_poly.entity_id
_entity_poly.type
_entity_poly.pdbx_seq_one_letter_code
_entity_poly.pdbx_strand_id
1 'polypeptide(L)'
;MKPKGVTLDDLSQEDRKKLQAMPDPKPLVGFGQAVKTRKQPGGHAEAAHRTACLMHLSNIAFRIGRPFQYDPVKEQIVGDKEANRLVNQPMRAPWHL
;
A
#
# COMPACT_ATOMS: atom_id res chain seq x y z
N MET A 1 -16.25 -17.02 -24.72
CA MET A 1 -16.35 -15.65 -25.25
C MET A 1 -15.15 -14.86 -24.73
N LYS A 2 -14.23 -14.38 -25.59
CA LYS A 2 -13.10 -13.57 -25.11
C LYS A 2 -13.63 -12.20 -24.66
N PRO A 3 -13.25 -11.67 -23.48
CA PRO A 3 -13.67 -10.34 -23.08
C PRO A 3 -13.13 -9.32 -24.08
N LYS A 4 -13.99 -8.41 -24.54
CA LYS A 4 -13.60 -7.31 -25.41
C LYS A 4 -12.61 -6.44 -24.64
N GLY A 5 -11.40 -6.24 -25.16
CA GLY A 5 -10.45 -5.30 -24.56
C GLY A 5 -10.99 -3.89 -24.69
N VAL A 6 -10.95 -3.11 -23.60
CA VAL A 6 -11.32 -1.69 -23.62
C VAL A 6 -10.22 -0.93 -24.35
N THR A 7 -10.59 -0.11 -25.34
CA THR A 7 -9.66 0.73 -26.11
C THR A 7 -9.97 2.21 -25.94
N LEU A 8 -9.06 3.09 -26.39
CA LEU A 8 -9.32 4.52 -26.45
C LEU A 8 -10.51 4.86 -27.35
N ASP A 9 -10.89 3.96 -28.25
CA ASP A 9 -12.03 4.16 -29.13
C ASP A 9 -13.39 4.01 -28.42
N ASP A 10 -13.40 3.38 -27.25
CA ASP A 10 -14.58 3.27 -26.40
C ASP A 10 -14.88 4.58 -25.62
N LEU A 11 -13.95 5.55 -25.63
CA LEU A 11 -14.10 6.83 -24.95
C LEU A 11 -14.82 7.86 -25.82
N SER A 12 -15.61 8.72 -25.16
CA SER A 12 -16.18 9.91 -25.78
C SER A 12 -15.08 10.87 -26.26
N GLN A 13 -15.39 11.72 -27.22
CA GLN A 13 -14.44 12.74 -27.70
C GLN A 13 -14.01 13.69 -26.57
N GLU A 14 -14.92 13.99 -25.63
CA GLU A 14 -14.62 14.80 -24.46
C GLU A 14 -13.60 14.12 -23.54
N ASP A 15 -13.77 12.82 -23.25
CA ASP A 15 -12.87 12.08 -22.37
C ASP A 15 -11.49 11.87 -23.00
N ARG A 16 -11.43 11.64 -24.31
CA ARG A 16 -10.15 11.61 -25.06
C ARG A 16 -9.41 12.93 -24.93
N LYS A 17 -10.11 14.06 -25.04
CA LYS A 17 -9.53 15.40 -24.90
C LYS A 17 -9.04 15.65 -23.47
N LYS A 18 -9.79 15.22 -22.46
CA LYS A 18 -9.36 15.28 -21.05
C LYS A 18 -8.10 14.44 -20.81
N LEU A 19 -8.05 13.21 -21.32
CA LEU A 19 -6.88 12.34 -21.25
C LEU A 19 -5.65 12.98 -21.91
N GLN A 20 -5.81 13.54 -23.11
CA GLN A 20 -4.71 14.25 -23.80
C GLN A 20 -4.24 15.50 -23.05
N ALA A 21 -5.13 16.16 -22.31
CA ALA A 21 -4.79 17.31 -21.48
C ALA A 21 -4.04 16.92 -20.18
N MET A 22 -3.98 15.64 -19.83
CA MET A 22 -3.30 15.11 -18.64
C MET A 22 -2.06 14.33 -19.08
N PRO A 23 -0.89 14.99 -19.27
CA PRO A 23 0.31 14.29 -19.65
C PRO A 23 0.75 13.31 -18.56
N ASP A 24 1.36 12.20 -18.98
CA ASP A 24 1.92 11.24 -18.05
C ASP A 24 2.94 11.92 -17.12
N PRO A 25 2.95 11.56 -15.83
CA PRO A 25 3.97 12.06 -14.92
C PRO A 25 5.36 11.63 -15.39
N LYS A 26 6.38 12.40 -15.01
CA LYS A 26 7.77 12.04 -15.29
C LYS A 26 8.05 10.62 -14.77
N PRO A 27 8.70 9.75 -15.58
CA PRO A 27 9.05 8.41 -15.15
C PRO A 27 9.83 8.44 -13.83
N LEU A 28 9.46 7.55 -12.92
CA LEU A 28 10.14 7.44 -11.64
C LEU A 28 11.55 6.86 -11.81
N VAL A 29 12.44 7.19 -10.88
CA VAL A 29 13.82 6.67 -10.89
C VAL A 29 13.82 5.19 -10.50
N GLY A 30 14.29 4.33 -11.39
CA GLY A 30 14.46 2.91 -11.10
C GLY A 30 15.50 2.66 -9.99
N PHE A 31 15.33 1.56 -9.24
CA PHE A 31 16.17 1.25 -8.08
C PHE A 31 17.68 1.22 -8.40
N GLY A 32 18.09 0.55 -9.49
CA GLY A 32 19.51 0.48 -9.87
C GLY A 32 20.13 1.86 -10.16
N GLN A 33 19.37 2.76 -10.78
CA GLN A 33 19.82 4.14 -11.05
C GLN A 33 19.87 4.97 -9.77
N ALA A 34 18.87 4.81 -8.89
CA ALA A 34 18.81 5.45 -7.59
C ALA A 34 20.04 5.11 -6.74
N VAL A 35 20.42 3.83 -6.69
CA VAL A 35 21.62 3.37 -5.97
C VAL A 35 22.88 4.00 -6.54
N LYS A 36 23.08 3.95 -7.87
CA LYS A 36 24.26 4.50 -8.55
C LYS A 36 24.41 6.01 -8.34
N THR A 37 23.30 6.73 -8.37
CA THR A 37 23.28 8.20 -8.28
C THR A 37 23.03 8.75 -6.88
N ARG A 38 22.86 7.87 -5.88
CA ARG A 38 22.48 8.22 -4.50
C ARG A 38 21.24 9.12 -4.45
N LYS A 39 20.25 8.86 -5.31
CA LYS A 39 18.96 9.55 -5.34
C LYS A 39 17.86 8.66 -4.78
N GLN A 40 16.76 9.28 -4.35
CA GLN A 40 15.55 8.57 -3.93
C GLN A 40 15.00 7.75 -5.12
N PRO A 41 14.77 6.43 -4.96
CA PRO A 41 14.06 5.65 -5.97
C PRO A 41 12.59 6.09 -6.04
N GLY A 42 11.91 5.73 -7.13
CA GLY A 42 10.48 5.96 -7.29
C GLY A 42 9.59 5.42 -6.18
N GLY A 43 10.04 4.35 -5.51
CA GLY A 43 9.34 3.75 -4.39
C GLY A 43 9.43 4.61 -3.13
N HIS A 44 8.28 4.83 -2.49
CA HIS A 44 8.18 5.48 -1.18
C HIS A 44 8.05 4.42 -0.09
N ALA A 45 9.18 4.06 0.54
CA ALA A 45 9.23 3.00 1.55
C ALA A 45 8.25 3.25 2.71
N GLU A 46 8.14 4.49 3.19
CA GLU A 46 7.22 4.85 4.26
C GLU A 46 5.74 4.67 3.85
N ALA A 47 5.38 5.08 2.63
CA ALA A 47 4.02 4.89 2.12
C ALA A 47 3.68 3.40 1.99
N ALA A 48 4.62 2.59 1.52
CA ALA A 48 4.47 1.14 1.45
C ALA A 48 4.31 0.51 2.84
N HIS A 49 5.13 0.93 3.81
CA HIS A 49 5.03 0.51 5.22
C HIS A 49 3.66 0.82 5.80
N ARG A 50 3.20 2.08 5.71
CA ARG A 50 1.87 2.49 6.20
C ARG A 50 0.73 1.71 5.53
N THR A 51 0.86 1.42 4.24
CA THR A 51 -0.13 0.58 3.51
C THR A 51 -0.17 -0.84 4.07
N ALA A 52 0.99 -1.46 4.30
CA ALA A 52 1.08 -2.79 4.90
C ALA A 52 0.50 -2.80 6.33
N CYS A 53 0.83 -1.80 7.15
CA CYS A 53 0.25 -1.61 8.48
C CYS A 53 -1.29 -1.60 8.43
N LEU A 54 -1.89 -0.82 7.54
CA LEU A 54 -3.35 -0.76 7.40
C LEU A 54 -3.98 -2.12 7.07
N MET A 55 -3.34 -2.92 6.21
CA MET A 55 -3.83 -4.27 5.89
C MET A 55 -3.77 -5.19 7.14
N HIS A 56 -2.70 -5.11 7.92
CA HIS A 56 -2.58 -5.87 9.17
C HIS A 56 -3.60 -5.41 10.22
N LEU A 57 -3.80 -4.10 10.39
CA LEU A 57 -4.80 -3.55 11.31
C LEU A 57 -6.21 -3.99 10.93
N SER A 58 -6.55 -3.99 9.63
CA SER A 58 -7.83 -4.51 9.13
C SER A 58 -8.05 -5.97 9.53
N ASN A 59 -7.01 -6.79 9.36
CA ASN A 59 -7.05 -8.19 9.75
C ASN A 59 -7.16 -8.40 11.27
N ILE A 60 -6.58 -7.51 12.08
CA ILE A 60 -6.73 -7.53 13.54
C ILE A 60 -8.16 -7.18 13.92
N ALA A 61 -8.72 -6.10 13.34
CA ALA A 61 -10.09 -5.66 13.60
C ALA A 61 -11.11 -6.76 13.27
N PHE A 62 -10.88 -7.46 12.14
CA PHE A 62 -11.70 -8.61 11.75
C PHE A 62 -11.62 -9.76 12.75
N ARG A 63 -10.42 -10.11 13.24
CA ARG A 63 -10.23 -11.22 14.20
C ARG A 63 -10.86 -10.96 15.56
N ILE A 64 -10.76 -9.72 16.06
CA ILE A 64 -11.33 -9.36 17.37
C ILE A 64 -12.82 -8.97 17.28
N GLY A 65 -13.34 -8.78 16.07
CA GLY A 65 -14.76 -8.48 15.81
C GLY A 65 -15.21 -7.08 16.22
N ARG A 66 -14.30 -6.10 16.35
CA ARG A 66 -14.62 -4.73 16.79
C ARG A 66 -13.62 -3.70 16.26
N PRO A 67 -14.03 -2.42 16.11
CA PRO A 67 -13.10 -1.33 15.82
C PRO A 67 -12.21 -1.01 17.03
N PHE A 68 -11.09 -0.33 16.77
CA PHE A 68 -10.16 0.17 17.79
C PHE A 68 -9.52 1.49 17.35
N GLN A 69 -8.91 2.20 18.29
CA GLN A 69 -8.11 3.40 18.01
C GLN A 69 -6.64 3.04 17.85
N TYR A 70 -5.99 3.60 16.84
CA TYR A 70 -4.57 3.35 16.52
C TYR A 70 -3.78 4.65 16.52
N ASP A 71 -2.64 4.66 17.19
CA ASP A 71 -1.65 5.74 17.16
C ASP A 71 -0.63 5.45 16.05
N PRO A 72 -0.66 6.18 14.92
CA PRO A 72 0.23 5.95 13.78
C PRO A 72 1.65 6.51 13.97
N VAL A 73 1.91 7.18 15.09
CA VAL A 73 3.25 7.66 15.46
C VAL A 73 3.95 6.63 16.34
N LYS A 74 3.24 6.09 17.33
CA LYS A 74 3.75 5.01 18.20
C LYS A 74 3.59 3.62 17.62
N GLU A 75 2.80 3.51 16.55
CA GLU A 75 2.39 2.27 15.90
C GLU A 75 1.70 1.27 16.85
N GLN A 76 0.81 1.77 17.70
CA GLN A 76 0.16 0.99 18.75
C GLN A 76 -1.36 1.15 18.75
N ILE A 77 -2.06 0.08 19.11
CA ILE A 77 -3.50 0.13 19.36
C ILE A 77 -3.71 0.69 20.76
N VAL A 78 -4.42 1.80 20.89
CA VAL A 78 -4.54 2.57 22.13
C VAL A 78 -5.40 1.81 23.14
N GLY A 79 -4.82 1.48 24.31
CA GLY A 79 -5.54 0.86 25.42
C GLY A 79 -5.94 -0.61 25.24
N ASP A 80 -5.54 -1.25 24.14
CA ASP A 80 -6.03 -2.58 23.76
C ASP A 80 -4.94 -3.65 23.81
N LYS A 81 -4.73 -4.24 24.98
CA LYS A 81 -3.71 -5.28 25.17
C LYS A 81 -4.00 -6.53 24.33
N GLU A 82 -5.26 -6.86 24.09
CA GLU A 82 -5.64 -8.05 23.33
C GLU A 82 -5.27 -7.89 21.86
N ALA A 83 -5.67 -6.76 21.25
CA ALA A 83 -5.37 -6.49 19.84
C ALA A 83 -3.86 -6.31 19.60
N ASN A 84 -3.14 -5.65 20.52
CA ASN A 84 -1.68 -5.50 20.40
C ASN A 84 -0.92 -6.84 20.44
N ARG A 85 -1.46 -7.89 21.08
CA ARG A 85 -0.83 -9.24 21.02
C ARG A 85 -0.86 -9.84 19.62
N LEU A 86 -1.83 -9.45 18.79
CA LEU A 86 -1.98 -9.98 17.42
C LEU A 86 -1.02 -9.34 16.42
N VAL A 87 -0.33 -8.25 16.80
CA VAL A 87 0.69 -7.59 15.98
C VAL A 87 1.88 -8.51 15.76
N ASN A 88 2.31 -9.23 16.80
CA ASN A 88 3.42 -10.17 16.75
C ASN A 88 2.90 -11.61 16.75
N GLN A 89 2.60 -12.13 15.56
CA GLN A 89 2.20 -13.52 15.41
C GLN A 89 3.39 -14.45 15.70
N PRO A 90 3.18 -15.58 16.39
CA PRO A 90 4.25 -16.53 16.66
C PRO A 90 4.84 -17.05 15.35
N MET A 91 6.17 -17.08 15.28
CA MET A 91 6.88 -17.66 14.14
C MET A 91 6.63 -19.17 14.07
N ARG A 92 6.64 -19.71 12.85
CA ARG A 92 6.57 -21.16 12.63
C ARG A 92 7.83 -21.83 13.19
N ALA A 93 7.69 -22.92 13.95
CA ALA A 93 8.83 -23.70 14.42
C ALA A 93 9.70 -24.25 13.25
N PRO A 94 11.04 -24.36 13.42
CA PRO A 94 11.83 -24.03 14.61
C PRO A 94 12.32 -22.56 14.65
N TRP A 95 11.79 -21.68 13.81
CA TRP A 95 12.32 -20.32 13.63
C TRP A 95 11.92 -19.40 14.77
N HIS A 96 12.87 -18.61 15.26
CA HIS A 96 12.68 -17.54 16.23
C HIS A 96 13.56 -16.33 15.85
N LEU A 97 13.15 -15.13 16.27
CA LEU A 97 13.91 -13.88 16.10
C LEU A 97 14.72 -13.58 17.36
#